data_AF-A0A2D5ZNC3-F1
#
_entry.id   AF-A0A2D5ZNC3-F1
#
_cell.length_a   1.000
_cell.length_b   1.000
_cell.length_c   1.000
_cell.angle_alpha   90.00
_cell.angle_beta   90.00
_cell.angle_gamma   90.00
#
_symmetry.space_group_name_H-M   'P 1'
#
loop_
_entity.id
_entity.type
_entity.pdbx_description
1 polymer ?
#
loop_
_entity_poly.entity_id
_entity_poly.type
_entity_poly.pdbx_seq_one_letter_code
_entity_poly.pdbx_strand_id
1 'polypeptide(L)'
;MDLVHDASLGGANSSADIREAWLKLLAFGDRVEIIAGRQALNWGTGDLVFANDLFAKDWNAFLIGREDPYLKVPADAFRLTLHRLPLGVDSVYMPRFTADVLPDAARLAVRLPAKEGVTVAPPDVPGGMFADGEVGLRLSRRVGPGTFALYAYQGYTKTPEAARIEGATLTPFHTELRAAGASLRGAMLGGVYWLESAFRGTPGNSKGNDPMLPGPRADAIVGYQRP
;
A
#
# COMPACT_ATOMS: atom_id res chain seq x y z
N MET A 1 -5.08 11.89 -18.93
CA MET A 1 -4.29 12.91 -18.21
C MET A 1 -5.27 13.92 -17.67
N ASP A 2 -5.43 13.98 -16.36
CA ASP A 2 -6.25 14.99 -15.71
C ASP A 2 -5.31 16.00 -15.06
N LEU A 3 -5.01 17.08 -15.80
CA LEU A 3 -4.05 18.12 -15.41
C LEU A 3 -4.71 19.34 -14.76
N VAL A 4 -6.05 19.38 -14.66
CA VAL A 4 -6.76 20.66 -14.55
C VAL A 4 -7.48 20.85 -13.21
N HIS A 5 -7.68 19.81 -12.39
CA HIS A 5 -8.54 19.97 -11.22
C HIS A 5 -7.87 20.53 -9.94
N ASP A 6 -6.54 20.64 -9.88
CA ASP A 6 -5.82 21.14 -8.68
C ASP A 6 -5.54 22.66 -8.71
N ALA A 7 -6.06 23.37 -9.72
CA ALA A 7 -5.83 24.81 -9.88
C ALA A 7 -6.64 25.71 -8.92
N SER A 8 -7.53 25.17 -8.08
CA SER A 8 -8.50 25.98 -7.31
C SER A 8 -8.26 26.09 -5.81
N LEU A 9 -7.23 25.47 -5.24
CA LEU A 9 -6.92 25.60 -3.81
C LEU A 9 -5.62 26.38 -3.62
N GLY A 10 -5.77 27.68 -3.34
CA GLY A 10 -4.71 28.67 -3.26
C GLY A 10 -3.53 28.28 -2.38
N GLY A 11 -2.36 28.21 -3.01
CA GLY A 11 -1.03 28.13 -2.41
C GLY A 11 -0.01 28.39 -3.51
N ALA A 12 0.97 29.27 -3.26
CA ALA A 12 1.88 29.84 -4.26
C ALA A 12 2.95 28.86 -4.81
N ASN A 13 2.61 27.58 -5.00
CA ASN A 13 3.43 26.57 -5.67
C ASN A 13 2.50 25.58 -6.39
N SER A 14 1.99 25.95 -7.55
CA SER A 14 1.26 25.02 -8.42
C SER A 14 2.26 24.07 -9.10
N SER A 15 2.50 22.90 -8.51
CA SER A 15 3.24 21.81 -9.15
C SER A 15 2.27 20.87 -9.85
N ALA A 16 2.43 20.68 -11.16
CA ALA A 16 1.70 19.63 -11.87
C ALA A 16 2.26 18.26 -11.45
N ASP A 17 1.42 17.40 -10.86
CA ASP A 17 1.78 16.01 -10.52
C ASP A 17 1.18 15.05 -11.55
N ILE A 18 2.03 14.27 -12.22
CA ILE A 18 1.59 13.24 -13.15
C ILE A 18 1.23 12.01 -12.34
N ARG A 19 -0.06 11.68 -12.24
CA ARG A 19 -0.50 10.50 -11.49
C ARG A 19 -0.29 9.19 -12.24
N GLU A 20 -0.50 9.15 -13.55
CA GLU A 20 -0.39 7.92 -14.32
C GLU A 20 0.29 8.15 -15.67
N ALA A 21 1.27 7.30 -15.95
CA ALA A 21 1.98 7.25 -17.22
C ALA A 21 2.58 5.84 -17.36
N TRP A 22 1.90 4.97 -18.11
CA TRP A 22 2.28 3.56 -18.24
C TRP A 22 2.08 3.04 -19.66
N LEU A 23 2.82 1.98 -19.99
CA LEU A 23 2.66 1.19 -21.19
C LEU A 23 2.05 -0.17 -20.82
N LYS A 24 1.07 -0.61 -21.60
CA LYS A 24 0.44 -1.93 -21.45
C LYS A 24 0.73 -2.80 -22.66
N LEU A 25 1.21 -4.00 -22.41
CA LEU A 25 1.46 -5.02 -23.42
C LEU A 25 0.60 -6.25 -23.11
N LEU A 26 -0.06 -6.76 -24.15
CA LEU A 26 -0.79 -8.03 -24.10
C LEU A 26 -0.06 -9.02 -25.01
N ALA A 27 0.24 -10.20 -24.47
CA ALA A 27 0.98 -11.24 -25.18
C ALA A 27 0.29 -12.59 -25.06
N PHE A 28 0.65 -13.50 -25.98
CA PHE A 28 0.19 -14.90 -26.01
C PHE A 28 -1.35 -15.03 -26.04
N GLY A 29 -2.02 -14.19 -26.83
CA GLY A 29 -3.48 -14.15 -26.91
C GLY A 29 -4.11 -13.75 -25.57
N ASP A 30 -3.71 -12.61 -25.03
CA ASP A 30 -4.16 -12.02 -23.75
C ASP A 30 -4.05 -12.95 -22.54
N ARG A 31 -3.09 -13.88 -22.58
CA ARG A 31 -2.75 -14.72 -21.41
C ARG A 31 -1.76 -14.02 -20.51
N VAL A 32 -1.03 -13.05 -21.04
CA VAL A 32 -0.01 -12.30 -20.31
C VAL A 32 -0.30 -10.83 -20.52
N GLU A 33 -0.52 -10.11 -19.42
CA GLU A 33 -0.57 -8.65 -19.36
C GLU A 33 0.68 -8.14 -18.65
N ILE A 34 1.33 -7.15 -19.23
CA ILE A 34 2.44 -6.43 -18.61
C ILE A 34 2.07 -4.94 -18.59
N ILE A 35 2.13 -4.31 -17.44
CA ILE A 35 1.99 -2.85 -17.29
C ILE A 35 3.27 -2.30 -16.68
N ALA A 36 3.94 -1.38 -17.37
CA ALA A 36 5.18 -0.76 -16.93
C ALA A 36 5.04 0.75 -16.91
N GLY A 37 5.40 1.37 -15.79
CA GLY A 37 5.38 2.83 -15.60
C GLY A 37 4.66 3.24 -14.32
N ARG A 38 4.34 4.53 -14.24
CA ARG A 38 3.68 5.16 -13.09
C ARG A 38 2.21 4.80 -13.08
N GLN A 39 1.75 4.10 -12.05
CA GLN A 39 0.39 3.57 -11.97
C GLN A 39 -0.12 3.50 -10.53
N ALA A 40 -1.44 3.57 -10.35
CA ALA A 40 -2.08 3.25 -9.07
C ALA A 40 -2.20 1.73 -8.91
N LEU A 41 -1.63 1.20 -7.84
CA LEU A 41 -1.63 -0.24 -7.53
C LEU A 41 -2.74 -0.56 -6.53
N ASN A 42 -3.48 -1.64 -6.77
CA ASN A 42 -4.53 -2.11 -5.87
C ASN A 42 -4.62 -3.64 -5.83
N TRP A 43 -4.81 -4.18 -4.63
CA TRP A 43 -5.12 -5.60 -4.41
C TRP A 43 -6.24 -5.82 -3.39
N GLY A 44 -6.76 -4.74 -2.80
CA GLY A 44 -7.82 -4.82 -1.79
C GLY A 44 -9.07 -5.50 -2.34
N THR A 45 -9.68 -6.37 -1.53
CA THR A 45 -10.93 -7.04 -1.87
C THR A 45 -12.15 -6.42 -1.19
N GLY A 46 -11.98 -5.40 -0.36
CA GLY A 46 -13.07 -4.63 0.25
C GLY A 46 -12.93 -3.13 -0.02
N ASP A 47 -14.00 -2.39 0.28
CA ASP A 47 -13.99 -0.93 0.23
C ASP A 47 -13.15 -0.43 1.41
N LEU A 48 -12.04 0.26 1.12
CA LEU A 48 -11.22 1.01 2.08
C LEU A 48 -10.47 0.21 3.15
N VAL A 49 -10.60 -1.12 3.20
CA VAL A 49 -9.88 -1.98 4.16
C VAL A 49 -8.81 -2.80 3.43
N PHE A 50 -7.57 -2.74 3.91
CA PHE A 50 -6.38 -3.16 3.18
C PHE A 50 -5.50 -4.12 3.98
N ALA A 51 -5.97 -5.32 4.33
CA ALA A 51 -5.11 -6.27 5.04
C ALA A 51 -3.92 -6.66 4.15
N ASN A 52 -4.19 -6.97 2.89
CA ASN A 52 -3.22 -7.48 1.93
C ASN A 52 -2.73 -6.44 0.88
N ASP A 53 -3.36 -5.26 0.83
CA ASP A 53 -3.00 -4.18 -0.09
C ASP A 53 -1.97 -3.24 0.57
N LEU A 54 -0.71 -3.60 0.40
CA LEU A 54 0.46 -2.95 1.00
C LEU A 54 1.06 -1.83 0.13
N PHE A 55 0.32 -1.33 -0.86
CA PHE A 55 0.76 -0.21 -1.69
C PHE A 55 0.50 1.13 -1.00
N ALA A 56 1.23 2.16 -1.39
CA ALA A 56 1.16 3.47 -0.75
C ALA A 56 -0.25 4.10 -0.83
N LYS A 57 -0.65 4.75 0.26
CA LYS A 57 -1.94 5.40 0.46
C LYS A 57 -1.77 6.90 0.68
N ASP A 58 -2.75 7.67 0.23
CA ASP A 58 -2.89 9.08 0.57
C ASP A 58 -3.93 9.22 1.69
N TRP A 59 -3.43 9.35 2.92
CA TRP A 59 -4.28 9.47 4.10
C TRP A 59 -4.96 10.84 4.19
N ASN A 60 -4.41 11.89 3.57
CA ASN A 60 -5.12 13.16 3.46
C ASN A 60 -6.38 12.99 2.60
N ALA A 61 -6.24 12.33 1.44
CA ALA A 61 -7.37 12.04 0.57
C ALA A 61 -8.45 11.23 1.29
N PHE A 62 -8.05 10.23 2.07
CA PHE A 62 -8.96 9.43 2.90
C PHE A 62 -9.75 10.30 3.90
N LEU A 63 -9.04 11.09 4.70
CA LEU A 63 -9.62 11.79 5.86
C LEU A 63 -10.48 12.99 5.47
N ILE A 64 -10.26 13.58 4.30
CA ILE A 64 -11.10 14.69 3.79
C ILE A 64 -12.23 14.20 2.86
N GLY A 65 -12.40 12.88 2.73
CA GLY A 65 -13.50 12.28 1.97
C GLY A 65 -13.37 12.43 0.46
N ARG A 66 -12.14 12.47 -0.08
CA ARG A 66 -11.95 12.37 -1.55
C ARG A 66 -12.32 10.99 -2.03
N GLU A 67 -12.69 10.91 -3.31
CA GLU A 67 -13.02 9.65 -3.96
C GLU A 67 -11.87 8.63 -3.87
N ASP A 68 -12.23 7.34 -3.78
CA ASP A 68 -11.31 6.21 -3.65
C ASP A 68 -10.11 6.18 -4.61
N PRO A 69 -10.20 6.61 -5.88
CA PRO A 69 -9.04 6.66 -6.77
C PRO A 69 -7.90 7.56 -6.25
N TYR A 70 -8.21 8.55 -5.41
CA TYR A 70 -7.24 9.45 -4.81
C TYR A 70 -6.56 8.85 -3.57
N LEU A 71 -7.13 7.80 -2.99
CA LEU A 71 -6.54 7.11 -1.84
C LEU A 71 -5.25 6.39 -2.18
N LYS A 72 -4.99 6.05 -3.44
CA LYS A 72 -3.77 5.35 -3.85
C LYS A 72 -2.72 6.36 -4.30
N VAL A 73 -1.53 6.28 -3.72
CA VAL A 73 -0.37 7.03 -4.23
C VAL A 73 0.20 6.25 -5.42
N PRO A 74 0.32 6.87 -6.60
CA PRO A 74 0.90 6.18 -7.75
C PRO A 74 2.38 5.87 -7.54
N ALA A 75 2.79 4.68 -7.97
CA ALA A 75 4.16 4.22 -7.90
C ALA A 75 4.66 3.85 -9.30
N ASP A 76 5.97 4.01 -9.51
CA ASP A 76 6.63 3.47 -10.70
C ASP A 76 6.77 1.97 -10.50
N ALA A 77 6.13 1.18 -11.37
CA ALA A 77 6.06 -0.26 -11.18
C ALA A 77 6.05 -1.03 -12.50
N PHE A 78 6.49 -2.28 -12.40
CA PHE A 78 6.29 -3.33 -13.39
C PHE A 78 5.29 -4.33 -12.82
N ARG A 79 4.12 -4.43 -13.45
CA ARG A 79 3.09 -5.41 -13.12
C ARG A 79 3.04 -6.47 -14.21
N LEU A 80 3.00 -7.72 -13.81
CA LEU A 80 2.80 -8.88 -14.67
C LEU A 80 1.57 -9.63 -14.18
N THR A 81 0.60 -9.84 -15.07
CA THR A 81 -0.60 -10.62 -14.78
C THR A 81 -0.72 -11.77 -15.77
N LEU A 82 -0.85 -12.99 -15.24
CA LEU A 82 -1.08 -14.20 -16.02
C LEU A 82 -2.56 -14.60 -15.93
N HIS A 83 -3.23 -14.58 -17.07
CA HIS A 83 -4.63 -14.96 -17.25
C HIS A 83 -4.76 -16.38 -17.81
N ARG A 84 -5.93 -16.99 -17.63
CA ARG A 84 -6.33 -18.29 -18.22
C ARG A 84 -5.48 -19.51 -17.80
N LEU A 85 -4.77 -19.40 -16.69
CA LEU A 85 -4.19 -20.54 -15.98
C LEU A 85 -5.22 -21.08 -14.98
N PRO A 86 -5.06 -22.32 -14.46
CA PRO A 86 -5.88 -22.81 -13.34
C PRO A 86 -5.73 -21.96 -12.06
N LEU A 87 -4.70 -21.11 -12.03
CA LEU A 87 -4.38 -20.16 -10.98
C LEU A 87 -4.06 -18.80 -11.64
N GLY A 88 -4.76 -17.74 -11.25
CA GLY A 88 -4.40 -16.38 -11.62
C GLY A 88 -3.16 -15.93 -10.85
N VAL A 89 -2.19 -15.36 -11.55
CA VAL A 89 -0.94 -14.86 -10.97
C VAL A 89 -0.84 -13.37 -11.28
N ASP A 90 -0.59 -12.57 -10.26
CA ASP A 90 -0.31 -11.14 -10.37
C ASP A 90 0.95 -10.85 -9.55
N SER A 91 1.99 -10.33 -10.20
CA SER A 91 3.20 -9.89 -9.53
C SER A 91 3.48 -8.44 -9.85
N VAL A 92 3.87 -7.70 -8.83
CA VAL A 92 4.23 -6.29 -8.93
C VAL A 92 5.65 -6.12 -8.42
N TYR A 93 6.47 -5.44 -9.20
CA TYR A 93 7.80 -5.01 -8.80
C TYR A 93 7.90 -3.49 -8.88
N MET A 94 8.24 -2.85 -7.78
CA MET A 94 8.51 -1.42 -7.69
C MET A 94 10.01 -1.25 -7.50
N PRO A 95 10.76 -0.72 -8.49
CA PRO A 95 12.21 -0.55 -8.36
C PRO A 95 12.60 0.53 -7.35
N ARG A 96 11.65 1.36 -6.89
CA ARG A 96 11.88 2.40 -5.89
C ARG A 96 10.72 2.41 -4.89
N PHE A 97 11.06 2.55 -3.62
CA PHE A 97 10.09 2.73 -2.56
C PHE A 97 9.20 3.96 -2.79
N THR A 98 7.91 3.80 -2.51
CA THR A 98 6.93 4.89 -2.43
C THR A 98 6.28 4.86 -1.05
N ALA A 99 6.37 5.96 -0.31
CA ALA A 99 5.80 6.13 1.03
C ALA A 99 4.33 6.55 0.97
N ASP A 100 3.61 6.35 2.08
CA ASP A 100 2.30 6.96 2.28
C ASP A 100 2.41 8.49 2.34
N VAL A 101 1.38 9.18 1.85
CA VAL A 101 1.18 10.60 2.17
C VAL A 101 0.46 10.68 3.50
N LEU A 102 1.21 11.04 4.55
CA LEU A 102 0.68 11.14 5.90
C LEU A 102 -0.13 12.43 6.10
N PRO A 103 -1.06 12.46 7.07
CA PRO A 103 -1.72 13.67 7.51
C PRO A 103 -0.70 14.74 7.91
N ASP A 104 -0.82 15.93 7.33
CA ASP A 104 0.01 17.08 7.71
C ASP A 104 -0.82 18.21 8.30
N ALA A 105 -0.15 19.11 9.03
CA ALA A 105 -0.77 20.28 9.64
C ALA A 105 -1.37 21.27 8.62
N ALA A 106 -0.99 21.16 7.34
CA ALA A 106 -1.48 22.05 6.28
C ALA A 106 -2.92 21.70 5.86
N ARG A 107 -3.31 20.43 5.98
CA ARG A 107 -4.66 19.97 5.64
C ARG A 107 -5.48 19.48 6.84
N LEU A 108 -4.82 19.02 7.91
CA LEU A 108 -5.45 18.42 9.08
C LEU A 108 -4.79 18.93 10.37
N ALA A 109 -5.55 19.23 11.42
CA ALA A 109 -4.98 19.62 12.71
C ALA A 109 -4.34 18.40 13.40
N VAL A 110 -3.07 18.12 13.11
CA VAL A 110 -2.31 17.01 13.72
C VAL A 110 -1.61 17.49 15.00
N ARG A 111 -1.96 16.91 16.15
CA ARG A 111 -1.25 17.10 17.42
C ARG A 111 -0.38 15.88 17.71
N LEU A 112 0.92 16.00 17.50
CA LEU A 112 1.87 14.98 17.98
C LEU A 112 2.08 15.18 19.49
N PRO A 113 1.87 14.15 20.34
CA PRO A 113 2.22 14.24 21.76
C PRO A 113 3.75 14.16 21.91
N ALA A 114 4.46 15.21 21.51
CA ALA A 114 5.86 15.37 21.82
C ALA A 114 5.99 16.00 23.20
N LYS A 115 6.82 15.40 24.07
CA LYS A 115 7.22 16.02 25.34
C LYS A 115 7.91 17.35 25.03
N GLU A 116 7.67 18.38 25.83
CA GLU A 116 8.38 19.66 25.69
C GLU A 116 9.89 19.42 25.61
N GLY A 117 10.55 20.04 24.63
CA GLY A 117 11.98 19.89 24.35
C GLY A 117 12.36 18.77 23.38
N VAL A 118 11.41 17.97 22.87
CA VAL A 118 11.68 16.96 21.83
C VAL A 118 11.38 17.52 20.43
N THR A 119 12.34 17.39 19.52
CA THR A 119 12.17 17.76 18.10
C THR A 119 11.88 16.50 17.28
N VAL A 120 10.83 16.52 16.45
CA VAL A 120 10.54 15.45 15.49
C VAL A 120 11.06 15.86 14.12
N ALA A 121 12.06 15.16 13.62
CA ALA A 121 12.61 15.36 12.29
C ALA A 121 11.70 14.74 11.21
N PRO A 122 11.83 15.16 9.93
CA PRO A 122 11.18 14.47 8.82
C PRO A 122 11.55 12.98 8.79
N PRO A 123 10.63 12.09 8.34
CA PRO A 123 10.92 10.68 8.21
C PRO A 123 12.10 10.40 7.27
N ASP A 124 12.95 9.46 7.64
CA ASP A 124 13.97 8.88 6.77
C ASP A 124 13.31 7.89 5.81
N VAL A 125 13.36 8.20 4.51
CA VAL A 125 12.64 7.49 3.44
C VAL A 125 13.64 6.70 2.59
N PRO A 126 13.45 5.37 2.43
CA PRO A 126 14.24 4.57 1.50
C PRO A 126 14.20 5.16 0.09
N GLY A 127 15.36 5.33 -0.54
CA GLY A 127 15.51 6.16 -1.74
C GLY A 127 16.28 5.52 -2.88
N GLY A 128 16.96 4.41 -2.61
CA GLY A 128 17.84 3.70 -3.53
C GLY A 128 17.06 2.99 -4.63
N MET A 129 17.38 3.32 -5.88
CA MET A 129 16.83 2.60 -7.03
C MET A 129 17.36 1.16 -7.05
N PHE A 130 16.46 0.19 -7.17
CA PHE A 130 16.63 -1.25 -7.07
C PHE A 130 17.07 -1.78 -5.69
N ALA A 131 17.91 -1.04 -4.96
CA ALA A 131 18.37 -1.39 -3.62
C ALA A 131 17.23 -1.43 -2.61
N ASP A 132 16.33 -0.44 -2.66
CA ASP A 132 15.15 -0.34 -1.80
C ASP A 132 13.88 -0.73 -2.58
N GLY A 133 14.02 -1.67 -3.51
CA GLY A 133 12.93 -2.17 -4.34
C GLY A 133 11.95 -3.03 -3.55
N GLU A 134 10.71 -3.05 -4.01
CA GLU A 134 9.62 -3.78 -3.37
C GLU A 134 8.98 -4.74 -4.36
N VAL A 135 8.57 -5.90 -3.86
CA VAL A 135 7.92 -6.93 -4.65
C VAL A 135 6.70 -7.44 -3.92
N GLY A 136 5.63 -7.64 -4.68
CA GLY A 136 4.48 -8.38 -4.20
C GLY A 136 4.05 -9.44 -5.21
N LEU A 137 3.44 -10.49 -4.68
CA LEU A 137 2.88 -11.60 -5.43
C LEU A 137 1.48 -11.91 -4.89
N ARG A 138 0.54 -12.07 -5.81
CA ARG A 138 -0.82 -12.52 -5.55
C ARG A 138 -1.14 -13.73 -6.41
N LEU A 139 -1.54 -14.82 -5.75
CA LEU A 139 -2.01 -16.04 -6.38
C LEU A 139 -3.50 -16.18 -6.09
N SER A 140 -4.33 -16.34 -7.11
CA SER A 140 -5.79 -16.37 -6.94
C SER A 140 -6.45 -17.49 -7.71
N ARG A 141 -7.48 -18.11 -7.12
CA ARG A 141 -8.25 -19.18 -7.76
C ARG A 141 -9.72 -19.03 -7.42
N ARG A 142 -10.56 -19.21 -8.44
CA ARG A 142 -12.00 -19.34 -8.24
C ARG A 142 -12.32 -20.72 -7.68
N VAL A 143 -13.07 -20.77 -6.59
CA VAL A 143 -13.54 -22.00 -5.95
C VAL A 143 -15.06 -21.86 -5.76
N GLY A 144 -15.82 -22.55 -6.62
CA GLY A 144 -17.28 -22.43 -6.66
C GLY A 144 -17.74 -20.99 -6.91
N PRO A 145 -18.62 -20.42 -6.05
CA PRO A 145 -19.10 -19.05 -6.17
C PRO A 145 -18.12 -18.00 -5.61
N GLY A 146 -16.98 -18.41 -5.05
CA GLY A 146 -16.01 -17.52 -4.41
C GLY A 146 -14.66 -17.48 -5.13
N THR A 147 -13.84 -16.51 -4.73
CA THR A 147 -12.43 -16.40 -5.09
C THR A 147 -11.59 -16.45 -3.83
N PHE A 148 -10.64 -17.39 -3.82
CA PHE A 148 -9.59 -17.47 -2.81
C PHE A 148 -8.31 -16.86 -3.38
N ALA A 149 -7.54 -16.15 -2.56
CA ALA A 149 -6.23 -15.66 -2.94
C ALA A 149 -5.22 -15.72 -1.79
N LEU A 150 -3.95 -15.87 -2.16
CA LEU A 150 -2.79 -15.80 -1.29
C LEU A 150 -1.92 -14.62 -1.73
N TYR A 151 -1.28 -13.99 -0.75
CA TYR A 151 -0.48 -12.79 -0.93
C TYR A 151 0.89 -12.99 -0.29
N ALA A 152 1.92 -12.48 -0.92
CA ALA A 152 3.25 -12.32 -0.36
C ALA A 152 3.78 -10.93 -0.74
N TYR A 153 4.49 -10.30 0.20
CA TYR A 153 5.07 -8.98 0.01
C TYR A 153 6.44 -8.91 0.68
N GLN A 154 7.38 -8.27 0.01
CA GLN A 154 8.67 -7.87 0.58
C GLN A 154 8.97 -6.45 0.14
N GLY A 155 9.26 -5.58 1.10
CA GLY A 155 9.52 -4.16 0.87
C GLY A 155 9.67 -3.43 2.19
N TYR A 156 8.98 -2.30 2.34
CA TYR A 156 9.03 -1.49 3.57
C TYR A 156 7.63 -1.14 4.07
N THR A 157 7.52 -0.78 5.35
CA THR A 157 6.31 -0.18 5.91
C THR A 157 6.01 1.14 5.21
N LYS A 158 4.77 1.35 4.76
CA LYS A 158 4.40 2.55 3.99
C LYS A 158 4.26 3.80 4.84
N THR A 159 3.91 3.61 6.10
CA THR A 159 3.99 4.60 7.17
C THR A 159 5.24 4.31 8.00
N PRO A 160 6.00 5.32 8.46
CA PRO A 160 7.15 5.11 9.34
C PRO A 160 6.66 4.63 10.72
N GLU A 161 6.91 3.35 11.04
CA GLU A 161 6.47 2.72 12.29
C GLU A 161 7.56 2.66 13.37
N ALA A 162 8.78 3.09 13.06
CA ALA A 162 9.91 3.13 13.98
C ALA A 162 10.54 4.52 14.02
N ALA A 163 11.35 4.80 15.04
CA ALA A 163 12.08 6.05 15.16
C ALA A 163 13.46 5.86 15.80
N ARG A 164 14.44 6.62 15.31
CA ARG A 164 15.77 6.75 15.91
C ARG A 164 15.78 7.94 16.85
N ILE A 165 16.41 7.78 18.02
CA ILE A 165 16.53 8.84 19.02
C ILE A 165 18.00 9.26 19.11
N GLU A 166 18.28 10.52 18.82
CA GLU A 166 19.61 11.14 18.91
C GLU A 166 19.52 12.40 19.77
N GLY A 167 19.93 12.31 21.03
CA GLY A 167 19.75 13.38 22.01
C GLY A 167 18.26 13.67 22.23
N ALA A 168 17.83 14.88 21.87
CA ALA A 168 16.43 15.33 21.95
C ALA A 168 15.69 15.27 20.59
N THR A 169 16.33 14.70 19.56
CA THR A 169 15.75 14.56 18.22
C THR A 169 15.22 13.15 18.01
N LEU A 170 13.99 13.05 17.54
CA LEU A 170 13.34 11.81 17.12
C LEU A 170 13.18 11.84 15.60
N THR A 171 13.77 10.87 14.91
CA THR A 171 13.70 10.73 13.45
C THR A 171 12.93 9.46 13.10
N PRO A 172 11.67 9.56 12.64
CA PRO A 172 10.91 8.41 12.18
C PRO A 172 11.58 7.77 10.95
N PHE A 173 11.40 6.47 10.74
CA PHE A 173 11.91 5.80 9.54
C PHE A 173 11.02 4.62 9.12
N HIS A 174 11.09 4.27 7.83
CA HIS A 174 10.39 3.11 7.28
C HIS A 174 11.22 1.85 7.52
N THR A 175 10.59 0.82 8.07
CA THR A 175 11.23 -0.45 8.39
C THR A 175 11.05 -1.44 7.26
N GLU A 176 12.01 -2.33 7.06
CA GLU A 176 11.81 -3.48 6.19
C GLU A 176 10.56 -4.27 6.62
N LEU A 177 9.84 -4.81 5.65
CA LEU A 177 8.58 -5.50 5.85
C LEU A 177 8.54 -6.77 5.00
N ARG A 178 8.22 -7.88 5.64
CA ARG A 178 7.72 -9.09 4.98
C ARG A 178 6.31 -9.36 5.42
N ALA A 179 5.43 -9.61 4.46
CA ALA A 179 4.06 -9.97 4.74
C ALA A 179 3.62 -11.18 3.93
N ALA A 180 2.75 -11.98 4.53
CA ALA A 180 2.02 -13.04 3.87
C ALA A 180 0.56 -12.98 4.31
N GLY A 181 -0.36 -13.30 3.42
CA GLY A 181 -1.77 -13.25 3.78
C GLY A 181 -2.67 -14.02 2.83
N ALA A 182 -3.94 -14.02 3.16
CA ALA A 182 -4.97 -14.72 2.41
C ALA A 182 -6.26 -13.90 2.37
N SER A 183 -7.07 -14.14 1.35
CA SER A 183 -8.42 -13.60 1.25
C SER A 183 -9.39 -14.60 0.66
N LEU A 184 -10.63 -14.55 1.12
CA LEU A 184 -11.76 -15.25 0.51
C LEU A 184 -12.89 -14.24 0.30
N ARG A 185 -13.40 -14.13 -0.93
CA ARG A 185 -14.56 -13.28 -1.26
C ARG A 185 -15.55 -14.07 -2.10
N GLY A 186 -16.83 -13.99 -1.80
CA GLY A 186 -17.85 -14.71 -2.56
C GLY A 186 -19.27 -14.29 -2.25
N ALA A 187 -20.23 -14.86 -2.99
CA ALA A 187 -21.66 -14.66 -2.74
C ALA A 187 -22.19 -15.72 -1.77
N MET A 188 -22.95 -15.29 -0.76
CA MET A 188 -23.63 -16.18 0.19
C MET A 188 -24.87 -15.48 0.76
N LEU A 189 -25.95 -16.21 1.03
CA LEU A 189 -27.17 -15.68 1.69
C LEU A 189 -27.78 -14.40 1.05
N GLY A 190 -27.62 -14.23 -0.27
CA GLY A 190 -28.10 -13.04 -0.99
C GLY A 190 -27.26 -11.78 -0.80
N GLY A 191 -26.05 -11.91 -0.25
CA GLY A 191 -25.06 -10.84 -0.12
C GLY A 191 -23.66 -11.28 -0.56
N VAL A 192 -22.69 -10.39 -0.33
CA VAL A 192 -21.26 -10.62 -0.58
C VAL A 192 -20.53 -10.66 0.74
N TYR A 193 -19.77 -11.73 0.98
CA TYR A 193 -18.88 -11.83 2.13
C TYR A 193 -17.43 -11.63 1.70
N TRP A 194 -16.61 -11.13 2.63
CA TRP A 194 -15.16 -11.11 2.49
C TRP A 194 -14.50 -11.49 3.82
N LEU A 195 -13.42 -12.23 3.72
CA LEU A 195 -12.52 -12.58 4.81
C LEU A 195 -11.10 -12.28 4.35
N GLU A 196 -10.35 -11.54 5.13
CA GLU A 196 -8.93 -11.28 4.89
C GLU A 196 -8.13 -11.61 6.15
N SER A 197 -6.94 -12.18 5.97
CA SER A 197 -5.94 -12.31 7.00
C SER A 197 -4.57 -11.91 6.47
N ALA A 198 -3.76 -11.29 7.32
CA ALA A 198 -2.39 -10.91 6.99
C ALA A 198 -1.49 -11.13 8.20
N PHE A 199 -0.29 -11.64 7.95
CA PHE A 199 0.79 -11.71 8.90
C PHE A 199 1.94 -10.84 8.40
N ARG A 200 2.43 -9.95 9.24
CA ARG A 200 3.48 -8.98 8.94
C ARG A 200 4.62 -9.13 9.94
N GLY A 201 5.85 -8.95 9.48
CA GLY A 201 7.01 -8.90 10.35
C GLY A 201 8.15 -8.10 9.76
N THR A 202 8.91 -7.49 10.65
CA THR A 202 10.15 -6.78 10.33
C THR A 202 11.31 -7.80 10.27
N PRO A 203 12.00 -7.97 9.12
CA PRO A 203 13.25 -8.70 9.08
C PRO A 203 14.22 -8.15 10.12
N GLY A 204 14.73 -9.01 11.01
CA GLY A 204 15.57 -8.59 12.14
C GLY A 204 14.84 -8.42 13.48
N ASN A 205 13.50 -8.34 13.50
CA ASN A 205 12.70 -8.32 14.75
C ASN A 205 11.53 -9.32 14.74
N SER A 206 11.72 -10.49 14.11
CA SER A 206 10.67 -11.51 13.97
C SER A 206 10.15 -12.09 15.29
N LYS A 207 10.93 -11.97 16.38
CA LYS A 207 10.53 -12.37 17.74
C LYS A 207 9.91 -11.24 18.57
N GLY A 208 9.95 -10.00 18.07
CA GLY A 208 9.48 -8.82 18.82
C GLY A 208 10.31 -8.50 20.06
N ASN A 209 11.60 -8.84 20.06
CA ASN A 209 12.48 -8.62 21.22
C ASN A 209 13.09 -7.22 21.22
N ASP A 210 13.15 -6.56 20.06
CA ASP A 210 13.57 -5.17 19.96
C ASP A 210 12.33 -4.27 20.06
N PRO A 211 12.17 -3.47 21.13
CA PRO A 211 11.04 -2.57 21.29
C PRO A 211 11.11 -1.33 20.37
N MET A 212 12.25 -1.07 19.73
CA MET A 212 12.43 0.06 18.81
C MET A 212 12.00 -0.28 17.38
N LEU A 213 11.71 -1.55 17.09
CA LEU A 213 11.24 -2.02 15.80
C LEU A 213 9.82 -2.62 15.94
N PRO A 214 8.97 -2.52 14.91
CA PRO A 214 7.67 -3.20 14.92
C PRO A 214 7.86 -4.71 15.08
N GLY A 215 7.15 -5.27 16.06
CA GLY A 215 7.08 -6.72 16.25
C GLY A 215 6.19 -7.41 15.22
N PRO A 216 6.12 -8.76 15.25
CA PRO A 216 5.21 -9.50 14.39
C PRO A 216 3.75 -9.12 14.66
N ARG A 217 2.96 -8.96 13.59
CA ARG A 217 1.54 -8.57 13.66
C ARG A 217 0.68 -9.52 12.83
N ALA A 218 -0.44 -9.94 13.37
CA ALA A 218 -1.47 -10.68 12.67
C ALA A 218 -2.76 -9.85 12.64
N ASP A 219 -3.28 -9.61 11.45
CA ASP A 219 -4.52 -8.87 11.21
C ASP A 219 -5.54 -9.82 10.59
N ALA A 220 -6.80 -9.69 10.99
CA ALA A 220 -7.92 -10.43 10.40
C ALA A 220 -9.13 -9.51 10.26
N ILE A 221 -9.78 -9.57 9.10
CA ILE A 221 -10.96 -8.75 8.77
C ILE A 221 -12.02 -9.67 8.20
N VAL A 222 -13.24 -9.51 8.67
CA VAL A 222 -14.42 -10.17 8.13
C VAL A 222 -15.47 -9.12 7.85
N GLY A 223 -16.21 -9.30 6.76
CA GLY A 223 -17.39 -8.49 6.52
C GLY A 223 -18.39 -9.15 5.59
N TYR A 224 -19.57 -8.55 5.60
CA TYR A 224 -20.73 -9.00 4.86
C TYR A 224 -21.54 -7.79 4.44
N GLN A 225 -21.93 -7.73 3.17
CA GLN A 225 -22.75 -6.67 2.62
C GLN A 225 -23.96 -7.28 1.94
N ARG A 226 -25.14 -6.74 2.23
CA ARG A 226 -26.41 -7.07 1.60
C ARG A 226 -27.05 -5.77 1.10
N PRO A 227 -27.62 -5.76 -0.11
CA PRO A 227 -28.38 -4.62 -0.62
C PRO A 227 -29.65 -4.35 0.20
#